data_AF-A4JD07-F1
#
_entry.id   AF-A4JD07-F1
#
_cell.length_a   1.000
_cell.length_b   1.000
_cell.length_c   1.000
_cell.angle_alpha   90.00
_cell.angle_beta   90.00
_cell.angle_gamma   90.00
#
_symmetry.space_group_name_H-M   'P 1'
#
loop_
_entity.id
_entity.type
_entity.pdbx_description
1 polymer ?
#
loop_
_entity_poly.entity_id
_entity_poly.type
_entity_poly.pdbx_seq_one_letter_code
_entity_poly.pdbx_strand_id
1 'polypeptide(L)'
;MKEPILSREEVEALAHRICVRYFHSENIHLRQYTFGITTLEQFAQAYEAALLEKLCGEPVAWMVLECVHLKPCSVTLDREDIEGHRPEHVVSLYALNRSKA
;
A
#
# COMPACT_ATOMS: atom_id res chain seq x y z
N MET A 1 -15.75 0.77 -2.47
CA MET A 1 -14.85 1.53 -3.38
C MET A 1 -14.83 0.82 -4.71
N LYS A 2 -14.99 1.55 -5.82
CA LYS A 2 -14.82 0.97 -7.17
C LYS A 2 -13.50 1.38 -7.82
N GLU A 3 -12.86 2.41 -7.29
CA GLU A 3 -11.60 2.96 -7.81
C GLU A 3 -10.43 2.53 -6.91
N PRO A 4 -9.27 2.21 -7.51
CA PRO A 4 -8.07 1.85 -6.76
C PRO A 4 -7.48 3.07 -6.01
N ILE A 5 -6.75 2.83 -4.91
CA ILE A 5 -6.11 3.89 -4.12
C ILE A 5 -5.03 4.64 -4.94
N LEU A 6 -4.28 3.89 -5.75
CA LEU A 6 -3.37 4.43 -6.75
C LEU A 6 -3.97 4.20 -8.13
N SER A 7 -3.99 5.24 -8.95
CA SER A 7 -4.39 5.09 -10.36
C SER A 7 -3.35 4.25 -11.13
N ARG A 8 -3.72 3.77 -12.31
CA ARG A 8 -2.78 3.02 -13.16
C ARG A 8 -1.60 3.90 -13.57
N GLU A 9 -1.86 5.17 -13.87
CA GLU A 9 -0.86 6.17 -14.24
C GLU A 9 0.12 6.42 -13.10
N GLU A 10 -0.34 6.43 -11.85
CA GLU A 10 0.51 6.57 -10.67
C GLU A 10 1.40 5.35 -10.45
N VAL A 11 0.85 4.16 -10.64
CA VAL A 11 1.63 2.91 -10.60
C VAL A 11 2.68 2.87 -11.72
N GLU A 12 2.34 3.36 -12.92
CA GLU A 12 3.30 3.48 -14.02
C GLU A 12 4.39 4.50 -13.72
N ALA A 13 4.05 5.65 -13.14
CA ALA A 13 5.03 6.65 -12.71
C ALA A 13 5.98 6.11 -11.63
N LEU A 14 5.48 5.29 -10.71
CA LEU A 14 6.31 4.57 -9.75
C LEU A 14 7.23 3.59 -10.46
N ALA A 15 6.68 2.74 -11.33
CA ALA A 15 7.44 1.75 -12.08
C ALA A 15 8.56 2.40 -12.91
N HIS A 16 8.30 3.54 -13.57
CA HIS A 16 9.31 4.31 -14.29
C HIS A 16 10.43 4.81 -13.38
N ARG A 17 10.12 5.18 -12.14
CA ARG A 17 11.10 5.68 -11.16
C ARG A 17 12.09 4.61 -10.71
N ILE A 18 11.64 3.36 -10.60
CA ILE A 18 12.44 2.25 -10.05
C ILE A 18 12.98 1.30 -11.13
N CYS A 19 12.43 1.32 -12.34
CA CYS A 19 12.89 0.44 -13.42
C CYS A 19 14.21 0.95 -14.02
N VAL A 20 15.01 0.03 -14.53
CA VAL A 20 16.25 0.34 -15.27
C VAL A 20 15.97 0.49 -16.75
N ARG A 21 14.98 -0.25 -17.27
CA ARG A 21 14.59 -0.19 -18.68
C ARG A 21 13.07 -0.28 -18.80
N TYR A 22 12.53 0.54 -19.71
CA TYR A 22 11.13 0.53 -20.08
C TYR A 22 10.99 0.41 -21.60
N PHE A 23 10.14 -0.51 -22.04
CA PHE A 23 9.70 -0.62 -23.43
C PHE A 23 8.27 -0.10 -23.54
N HIS A 24 8.10 0.98 -24.30
CA HIS A 24 6.81 1.61 -24.50
C HIS A 24 5.97 0.89 -25.56
N SER A 25 4.68 0.78 -25.29
CA SER A 25 3.65 0.39 -26.25
C SER A 25 2.36 1.14 -25.93
N GLU A 26 1.60 1.49 -26.97
CA GLU A 26 0.24 2.01 -26.79
C GLU A 26 -0.69 0.97 -26.17
N ASN A 27 -0.43 -0.32 -26.40
CA ASN A 27 -1.12 -1.40 -25.72
C ASN A 27 -0.49 -1.62 -24.33
N ILE A 28 -1.25 -1.32 -23.27
CA ILE A 28 -0.78 -1.45 -21.88
C ILE A 28 -0.30 -2.86 -21.53
N HIS A 29 -0.86 -3.90 -22.17
CA HIS A 29 -0.50 -5.29 -21.91
C HIS A 29 0.82 -5.71 -22.58
N LEU A 30 1.36 -4.86 -23.47
CA LEU A 30 2.64 -5.07 -24.15
C LEU A 30 3.76 -4.17 -23.61
N ARG A 31 3.44 -3.28 -22.66
CA ARG A 31 4.45 -2.49 -21.94
C ARG A 31 5.31 -3.41 -21.11
N GLN A 32 6.63 -3.20 -21.11
CA GLN A 32 7.57 -4.03 -20.37
C GLN A 32 8.48 -3.17 -19.50
N TYR A 33 8.60 -3.57 -18.24
CA TYR A 33 9.49 -2.95 -17.26
C TYR A 33 10.56 -3.96 -16.86
N THR A 34 11.83 -3.58 -16.97
CA THR A 34 12.95 -4.32 -16.40
C THR A 34 13.41 -3.60 -15.16
N PHE A 35 13.13 -4.20 -14.00
CA PHE A 35 13.67 -3.76 -12.72
C PHE A 35 15.08 -4.34 -12.60
N GLY A 36 16.06 -3.51 -12.25
CA GLY A 36 17.46 -3.93 -12.12
C GLY A 36 17.70 -4.70 -10.83
N ILE A 37 18.88 -4.50 -10.24
CA ILE A 37 19.13 -4.95 -8.86
C ILE A 37 18.47 -3.94 -7.91
N THR A 38 17.16 -4.09 -7.72
CA THR A 38 16.38 -3.36 -6.72
C THR A 38 16.13 -4.30 -5.55
N THR A 39 16.37 -3.85 -4.32
CA THR A 39 16.05 -4.67 -3.15
C THR A 39 14.53 -4.70 -2.93
N LEU A 40 14.02 -5.77 -2.32
CA LEU A 40 12.61 -5.84 -1.91
C LEU A 40 12.24 -4.64 -1.03
N GLU A 41 13.16 -4.22 -0.16
CA GLU A 41 13.00 -3.06 0.71
C GLU A 41 12.79 -1.76 -0.08
N GLN A 42 13.65 -1.47 -1.07
CA GLN A 42 13.51 -0.27 -1.91
C GLN A 42 12.20 -0.25 -2.69
N PHE A 43 11.78 -1.41 -3.18
CA PHE A 43 10.51 -1.57 -3.87
C PHE A 43 9.33 -1.31 -2.92
N ALA A 44 9.34 -1.94 -1.74
CA ALA A 44 8.32 -1.77 -0.72
C ALA A 44 8.20 -0.30 -0.28
N GLN A 45 9.33 0.35 0.03
CA GLN A 45 9.37 1.75 0.45
C GLN A 45 8.77 2.69 -0.61
N ALA A 46 9.04 2.47 -1.89
CA ALA A 46 8.48 3.30 -2.97
C ALA A 46 6.95 3.18 -3.03
N TYR A 47 6.41 1.98 -2.87
CA TYR A 47 4.95 1.75 -2.83
C TYR A 47 4.31 2.31 -1.57
N GLU A 48 4.91 2.08 -0.41
CA GLU A 48 4.43 2.60 0.87
C GLU A 48 4.37 4.12 0.87
N ALA A 49 5.43 4.79 0.39
CA ALA A 49 5.46 6.24 0.27
C ALA A 49 4.33 6.77 -0.62
N ALA A 50 4.10 6.14 -1.78
CA ALA A 50 3.03 6.55 -2.69
C ALA A 50 1.63 6.34 -2.09
N LEU A 51 1.42 5.24 -1.37
CA LEU A 51 0.18 5.01 -0.64
C LEU A 51 -0.01 6.07 0.46
N LEU A 52 1.01 6.33 1.27
CA LEU A 52 0.94 7.33 2.33
C LEU A 52 0.64 8.74 1.81
N GLU A 53 1.07 9.11 0.60
CA GLU A 53 0.68 10.38 -0.02
C GLU A 53 -0.82 10.50 -0.25
N LYS A 54 -1.51 9.38 -0.51
CA LYS A 54 -2.97 9.28 -0.70
C LYS A 54 -3.74 9.06 0.59
N LEU A 55 -3.07 8.69 1.66
CA LEU A 55 -3.67 8.42 2.96
C LEU A 55 -3.55 9.63 3.89
N CYS A 56 -4.44 9.72 4.87
CA CYS A 56 -4.40 10.74 5.90
C CYS A 56 -3.38 10.36 6.97
N GLY A 57 -2.09 10.66 6.74
CA GLY A 57 -1.05 10.58 7.77
C GLY A 57 -1.05 9.26 8.57
N GLU A 58 -1.20 9.37 9.89
CA GLU A 58 -1.23 8.23 10.82
C GLU A 58 -2.49 7.37 10.68
N PRO A 59 -2.45 6.07 11.09
CA PRO A 59 -3.63 5.23 11.13
C PRO A 59 -4.77 5.87 11.94
N VAL A 60 -6.00 5.69 11.47
CA VAL A 60 -7.21 6.21 12.13
C VAL A 60 -7.95 5.14 12.93
N ALA A 61 -7.60 3.88 12.71
CA ALA A 61 -8.15 2.73 13.41
C ALA A 61 -7.21 1.53 13.24
N TRP A 62 -7.45 0.49 14.04
CA TRP A 62 -6.72 -0.77 13.99
C TRP A 62 -7.71 -1.93 14.01
N MET A 63 -7.47 -2.89 13.12
CA MET A 63 -8.23 -4.13 13.05
C MET A 63 -7.44 -5.25 13.70
N VAL A 64 -8.04 -5.92 14.67
CA VAL A 64 -7.48 -7.11 15.29
C VAL A 64 -7.99 -8.33 14.55
N LEU A 65 -7.07 -9.22 14.21
CA LEU A 65 -7.32 -10.51 13.59
C LEU A 65 -7.34 -11.61 14.65
N GLU A 66 -8.21 -12.59 14.47
CA GLU A 66 -8.22 -13.78 15.33
C GLU A 66 -7.00 -14.68 15.09
N CYS A 67 -6.57 -15.38 16.13
CA CYS A 67 -5.24 -16.00 16.19
C CYS A 67 -5.03 -17.25 15.32
N VAL A 68 -6.09 -17.83 14.76
CA VAL A 68 -6.05 -19.13 14.06
C VAL A 68 -6.13 -18.97 12.56
N HIS A 69 -7.09 -18.21 12.05
CA HIS A 69 -7.31 -18.00 10.61
C HIS A 69 -7.08 -16.55 10.16
N LEU A 70 -6.58 -15.67 11.04
CA LEU A 70 -6.29 -14.27 10.73
C LEU A 70 -7.49 -13.53 10.13
N LYS A 71 -8.69 -13.90 10.56
CA LYS A 71 -9.92 -13.23 10.14
C LYS A 71 -10.19 -11.99 10.98
N PRO A 72 -10.78 -10.92 10.40
CA PRO A 72 -11.20 -9.75 11.15
C PRO A 72 -12.08 -10.12 12.34
N CYS A 73 -11.69 -9.71 13.55
CA CYS A 73 -12.41 -9.99 14.79
C CYS A 73 -13.00 -8.71 15.40
N SER A 74 -12.21 -7.65 15.50
CA SER A 74 -12.65 -6.36 16.04
C SER A 74 -11.91 -5.20 15.37
N VAL A 75 -12.48 -4.00 15.50
CA VAL A 75 -11.86 -2.74 15.08
C VAL A 75 -11.92 -1.78 16.26
N THR A 76 -10.80 -1.14 16.57
CA THR A 76 -10.67 -0.12 17.61
C THR A 76 -10.10 1.18 17.02
N LEU A 77 -10.45 2.30 17.65
CA LEU A 77 -9.91 3.62 17.33
C LEU A 77 -8.75 4.02 18.25
N ASP A 78 -8.52 3.26 19.32
CA ASP A 78 -7.51 3.57 20.32
C ASP A 78 -6.31 2.64 20.12
N ARG A 79 -5.13 3.23 19.93
CA ARG A 79 -3.89 2.46 19.70
C ARG A 79 -3.50 1.60 20.90
N GLU A 80 -3.86 2.04 22.10
CA GLU A 80 -3.52 1.35 23.36
C GLU A 80 -4.18 -0.04 23.43
N ASP A 81 -5.37 -0.21 22.82
CA ASP A 81 -6.10 -1.46 22.79
C ASP A 81 -5.38 -2.58 22.02
N ILE A 82 -4.42 -2.23 21.15
CA ILE A 82 -3.67 -3.21 20.36
C ILE A 82 -2.26 -3.49 20.89
N GLU A 83 -1.78 -2.81 21.94
CA GLU A 83 -0.40 -2.92 22.40
C GLU A 83 -0.02 -4.33 22.89
N GLY A 84 -0.99 -5.10 23.37
CA GLY A 84 -0.80 -6.50 23.79
C GLY A 84 -0.91 -7.53 22.66
N HIS A 85 -1.28 -7.11 21.45
CA HIS A 85 -1.48 -8.01 20.32
C HIS A 85 -0.16 -8.25 19.56
N ARG A 86 -0.06 -9.43 18.95
CA ARG A 86 1.07 -9.73 18.07
C ARG A 86 0.98 -8.88 16.80
N PRO A 87 2.11 -8.37 16.26
CA PRO A 87 2.09 -7.52 15.06
C PRO A 87 1.39 -8.16 13.87
N GLU A 88 1.54 -9.47 13.67
CA GLU A 88 0.88 -10.22 12.59
C GLU A 88 -0.65 -10.32 12.73
N HIS A 89 -1.20 -10.01 13.91
CA HIS A 89 -2.63 -10.02 14.20
C HIS A 89 -3.24 -8.62 14.20
N VAL A 90 -2.50 -7.60 13.80
CA VAL A 90 -2.98 -6.22 13.80
C VAL A 90 -2.79 -5.61 12.42
N VAL A 91 -3.88 -5.07 11.87
CA VAL A 91 -3.87 -4.36 10.60
C VAL A 91 -4.21 -2.89 10.86
N SER A 92 -3.26 -2.00 10.58
CA SER A 92 -3.48 -0.55 10.61
C SER A 92 -4.45 -0.14 9.50
N LEU A 93 -5.48 0.61 9.85
CA LEU A 93 -6.47 1.14 8.92
C LEU A 93 -6.26 2.64 8.76
N TYR A 94 -6.21 3.09 7.52
CA TYR A 94 -5.97 4.49 7.18
C TYR A 94 -7.18 5.09 6.48
N ALA A 95 -7.43 6.38 6.74
CA ALA A 95 -8.41 7.13 5.97
C ALA A 95 -7.80 7.58 4.64
N LEU A 96 -8.60 7.56 3.57
CA LEU A 96 -8.22 8.16 2.30
C LEU A 96 -8.26 9.68 2.40
N ASN A 97 -7.22 10.33 1.90
CA ASN A 97 -7.17 11.77 1.78
C ASN A 97 -7.98 12.21 0.55
N ARG A 98 -9.25 12.57 0.76
CA ARG A 98 -10.17 12.96 -0.31
C ARG A 98 -9.77 14.24 -1.09
N SER A 99 -8.82 15.02 -0.58
CA SER A 99 -8.27 16.17 -1.33
C SER A 99 -7.21 15.78 -2.35
N LYS A 100 -6.70 14.55 -2.27
CA LYS A 100 -5.66 13.98 -3.13
C LYS A 100 -6.10 12.70 -3.86
N ALA A 101 -7.28 12.19 -3.51
CA ALA A 101 -7.93 11.05 -4.14
C ALA A 101 -8.57 11.45 -5.47
#